data_AF-A0A397BUN1-F1
#
_entry.id   AF-A0A397BUN1-F1
#
_cell.length_a   1.000
_cell.length_b   1.000
_cell.length_c   1.000
_cell.angle_alpha   90.00
_cell.angle_beta   90.00
_cell.angle_gamma   90.00
#
_symmetry.space_group_name_H-M   'P 1'
#
loop_
_entity.id
_entity.type
_entity.pdbx_description
1 polymer ?
#
loop_
_entity_poly.entity_id
_entity_poly.type
_entity_poly.pdbx_seq_one_letter_code
_entity_poly.pdbx_strand_id
1 'polypeptide(L)'
;MGRPRGRYKSKELDAAIQRVLDGTKGKVVAQDTRIPYNTLMKAVRARKAGVMTLRQRPGPKTVLPKTCEEDLVAWIGAMQQDGHPPDRQAVLVKATQLLRKVDPAQAALTSGWYKRFRQRHPKLTRRMAQVISHARNYVDLAAVERLFETIILTLALLSMVNKTKEDRAAAAKLRASLRIKRGKDSKKLTLSKTALKWASFAATLGLMPLPDGQIRSTSEEVVV
;
A
#
# COMPACT_ATOMS: atom_id res chain seq x y z
N MET A 1 -8.78 -24.52 47.36
CA MET A 1 -7.50 -25.24 47.14
C MET A 1 -7.38 -25.67 45.68
N GLY A 2 -6.54 -25.00 44.88
CA GLY A 2 -6.32 -25.39 43.48
C GLY A 2 -5.44 -26.64 43.39
N ARG A 3 -5.88 -27.65 42.64
CA ARG A 3 -5.08 -28.88 42.43
C ARG A 3 -3.70 -28.52 41.83
N PRO A 4 -2.62 -29.21 42.24
CA PRO A 4 -1.30 -28.99 41.67
C PRO A 4 -1.37 -29.17 40.15
N ARG A 5 -1.03 -28.12 39.39
CA ARG A 5 -0.97 -28.19 37.93
C ARG A 5 0.23 -29.07 37.55
N GLY A 6 -0.03 -30.33 37.22
CA GLY A 6 1.00 -31.30 36.86
C GLY A 6 1.91 -30.81 35.72
N ARG A 7 3.23 -30.96 35.92
CA ARG A 7 4.30 -30.67 34.97
C ARG A 7 4.43 -31.76 33.88
N TYR A 8 3.38 -32.07 33.13
CA TYR A 8 3.54 -32.98 31.98
C TYR A 8 4.12 -32.19 30.79
N LYS A 9 5.13 -32.78 30.12
CA LYS A 9 5.76 -32.17 28.94
C LYS A 9 4.84 -32.30 27.72
N SER A 10 4.98 -31.41 26.72
CA SER A 10 4.14 -31.46 25.52
C SER A 10 4.29 -32.79 24.77
N LYS A 11 5.53 -33.31 24.65
CA LYS A 11 5.81 -34.58 23.97
C LYS A 11 5.12 -35.77 24.64
N GLU A 12 5.08 -35.80 25.97
CA GLU A 12 4.41 -36.85 26.74
C GLU A 12 2.89 -36.82 26.54
N LEU A 13 2.32 -35.62 26.45
CA LEU A 13 0.90 -35.43 26.13
C LEU A 13 0.58 -35.90 24.71
N ASP A 14 1.42 -35.58 23.72
CA ASP A 14 1.22 -36.03 22.33
C ASP A 14 1.27 -37.55 22.21
N ALA A 15 2.23 -38.21 22.88
CA ALA A 15 2.30 -39.67 22.93
C ALA A 15 1.07 -40.29 23.62
N ALA A 16 0.61 -39.71 24.72
CA ALA A 16 -0.61 -40.15 25.41
C ALA A 16 -1.87 -39.99 24.52
N ILE A 17 -1.96 -38.91 23.74
CA ILE A 17 -3.06 -38.70 22.80
C ILE A 17 -3.04 -39.78 21.72
N GLN A 18 -1.87 -40.09 21.13
CA GLN A 18 -1.76 -41.14 20.12
C GLN A 18 -2.20 -42.50 20.67
N ARG A 19 -1.76 -42.87 21.86
CA ARG A 19 -2.21 -44.12 22.52
C ARG A 19 -3.73 -44.24 22.62
N VAL A 20 -4.42 -43.13 22.94
CA VAL A 20 -5.90 -43.11 23.01
C VAL A 20 -6.54 -43.16 21.62
N LEU A 21 -5.90 -42.58 20.61
CA LEU A 21 -6.34 -42.69 19.22
C LEU A 21 -6.15 -44.11 18.67
N ASP A 22 -5.09 -44.80 19.08
CA ASP A 22 -4.79 -46.20 18.76
C ASP A 22 -5.75 -47.20 19.45
N GLY A 23 -6.71 -46.70 20.24
CA GLY A 23 -7.80 -47.50 20.82
C GLY A 23 -7.66 -47.84 22.30
N THR A 24 -6.60 -47.41 22.98
CA THR A 24 -6.49 -47.64 24.43
C THR A 24 -7.48 -46.79 25.23
N LYS A 25 -7.99 -47.34 26.35
CA LYS A 25 -8.96 -46.65 27.22
C LYS A 25 -8.30 -45.43 27.87
N GLY A 26 -8.86 -44.24 27.68
CA GLY A 26 -8.29 -42.99 28.19
C GLY A 26 -8.10 -42.92 29.72
N LYS A 27 -8.85 -43.69 30.50
CA LYS A 27 -8.65 -43.81 31.96
C LYS A 27 -7.33 -44.51 32.32
N VAL A 28 -6.97 -45.56 31.57
CA VAL A 28 -5.72 -46.32 31.77
C VAL A 28 -4.54 -45.44 31.40
N VAL A 29 -4.59 -44.81 30.23
CA VAL A 29 -3.53 -43.89 29.76
C VAL A 29 -3.32 -42.73 30.74
N ALA A 30 -4.40 -42.17 31.30
CA ALA A 30 -4.31 -41.09 32.29
C ALA A 30 -3.62 -41.52 33.60
N GLN A 31 -3.84 -42.77 34.04
CA GLN A 31 -3.18 -43.34 35.21
C GLN A 31 -1.69 -43.59 34.92
N ASP A 32 -1.37 -44.23 33.79
CA ASP A 32 0.00 -44.56 33.38
C ASP A 32 0.88 -43.33 33.22
N THR A 33 0.37 -42.29 32.54
CA THR A 33 1.15 -41.07 32.26
C THR A 33 1.04 -40.02 33.36
N ARG A 34 0.26 -40.28 34.42
CA ARG A 34 -0.10 -39.30 35.48
C ARG A 34 -0.64 -37.97 34.91
N ILE A 35 -1.26 -38.00 33.72
CA ILE A 35 -1.91 -36.82 33.13
C ILE A 35 -3.37 -36.84 33.55
N PRO A 36 -3.93 -35.74 34.09
CA PRO A 36 -5.34 -35.71 34.45
C PRO A 36 -6.24 -36.09 33.26
N TYR A 37 -7.16 -37.03 33.47
CA TYR A 37 -8.06 -37.57 32.44
C TYR A 37 -8.75 -36.47 31.60
N ASN A 38 -9.25 -35.42 32.26
CA ASN A 38 -9.92 -34.29 31.58
C ASN A 38 -8.99 -33.55 30.61
N THR A 39 -7.71 -33.41 30.95
CA THR A 39 -6.70 -32.79 30.09
C THR A 39 -6.45 -33.65 28.86
N LEU A 40 -6.21 -34.95 29.07
CA LEU A 40 -5.97 -35.91 28.00
C LEU A 40 -7.15 -35.96 27.03
N MET A 41 -8.37 -36.14 27.54
CA MET A 41 -9.57 -36.23 26.70
C MET A 41 -9.91 -34.91 26.01
N LYS A 42 -9.65 -33.75 26.63
CA LYS A 42 -9.80 -32.44 25.96
C LYS A 42 -8.86 -32.34 24.75
N ALA A 43 -7.61 -32.79 24.89
CA ALA A 43 -6.65 -32.79 23.80
C ALA A 43 -6.96 -33.84 22.72
N VAL A 44 -7.43 -35.03 23.09
CA VAL A 44 -7.91 -36.07 22.15
C VAL A 44 -9.10 -35.54 21.33
N ARG A 45 -10.07 -34.87 21.97
CA ARG A 45 -11.21 -34.26 21.27
C ARG A 45 -10.76 -33.18 20.29
N ALA A 46 -9.84 -32.32 20.69
CA ALA A 46 -9.27 -31.30 19.80
C ALA A 46 -8.57 -31.94 18.59
N ARG A 47 -7.82 -33.03 18.81
CA ARG A 47 -7.12 -33.75 17.73
C ARG A 47 -8.08 -34.49 16.79
N LYS A 48 -9.14 -35.11 17.32
CA LYS A 48 -10.22 -35.71 16.51
C LYS A 48 -10.97 -34.66 15.67
N ALA A 49 -11.14 -33.45 16.21
CA ALA A 49 -11.74 -32.32 15.50
C ALA A 49 -10.79 -31.67 14.46
N GLY A 50 -9.58 -32.21 14.25
CA GLY A 50 -8.59 -31.64 13.33
C GLY A 50 -7.96 -30.32 13.83
N VAL A 51 -8.27 -29.90 15.06
CA VAL A 51 -7.72 -28.66 15.64
C VAL A 51 -6.35 -28.98 16.22
N MET A 52 -5.30 -28.84 15.41
CA MET A 52 -3.92 -28.85 15.89
C MET A 52 -3.62 -27.56 16.67
N THR A 53 -4.01 -27.50 17.94
CA THR A 53 -3.65 -26.37 18.80
C THR A 53 -2.22 -26.54 19.29
N LEU A 54 -1.27 -25.79 18.74
CA LEU A 54 0.00 -25.56 19.42
C LEU A 54 -0.33 -24.91 20.76
N ARG A 55 0.01 -25.58 21.87
CA ARG A 55 -0.26 -25.11 23.23
C ARG A 55 0.56 -23.85 23.51
N GLN A 56 0.06 -22.70 23.08
CA GLN A 56 0.59 -21.39 23.42
C GLN A 56 -0.15 -20.88 24.65
N ARG A 57 0.59 -20.34 25.62
CA ARG A 57 -0.03 -19.65 26.76
C ARG A 57 -0.77 -18.44 26.19
N PRO A 58 -2.11 -18.33 26.35
CA PRO A 58 -2.81 -17.13 25.89
C PRO A 58 -2.23 -15.93 26.63
N GLY A 59 -1.55 -15.06 25.89
CA GLY A 59 -1.07 -13.80 26.42
C GLY A 59 -2.26 -12.87 26.71
N PRO A 60 -2.04 -11.80 27.48
CA PRO A 60 -3.01 -10.70 27.56
C PRO A 60 -3.40 -10.25 26.16
N LYS A 61 -4.69 -9.93 25.98
CA LYS A 61 -5.22 -9.42 24.70
C LYS A 61 -4.35 -8.27 24.20
N THR A 62 -4.17 -8.20 22.88
CA THR A 62 -3.39 -7.13 22.25
C THR A 62 -4.06 -5.78 22.54
N VAL A 63 -3.27 -4.76 22.86
CA VAL A 63 -3.78 -3.40 23.13
C VAL A 63 -4.39 -2.79 21.87
N LEU A 64 -3.86 -3.15 20.71
CA LEU A 64 -4.43 -2.81 19.41
C LEU A 64 -5.12 -4.04 18.80
N PRO A 65 -6.24 -3.85 18.08
CA PRO A 65 -6.84 -4.90 17.27
C PRO A 65 -5.84 -5.50 16.27
N LYS A 66 -5.99 -6.79 15.94
CA LYS A 66 -5.08 -7.50 15.03
C LYS A 66 -5.00 -6.85 13.65
N THR A 67 -6.13 -6.35 13.14
CA THR A 67 -6.23 -5.62 11.87
C THR A 67 -5.36 -4.36 11.89
N CYS A 68 -5.46 -3.55 12.95
CA CYS A 68 -4.64 -2.35 13.09
C CYS A 68 -3.14 -2.66 13.21
N GLU A 69 -2.77 -3.78 13.85
CA GLU A 69 -1.37 -4.23 13.87
C GLU A 69 -0.88 -4.66 12.49
N GLU A 70 -1.73 -5.30 11.67
CA GLU A 70 -1.40 -5.69 10.29
C GLU A 70 -1.22 -4.47 9.38
N ASP A 71 -2.08 -3.45 9.50
CA ASP A 71 -1.94 -2.18 8.78
C ASP A 71 -0.64 -1.45 9.15
N LEU A 72 -0.24 -1.49 10.42
CA LEU A 72 1.05 -0.97 10.86
C LEU A 72 2.23 -1.72 10.23
N VAL A 73 2.15 -3.04 10.11
CA VAL A 73 3.18 -3.85 9.45
C VAL A 73 3.27 -3.50 7.97
N ALA A 74 2.13 -3.36 7.29
CA ALA A 74 2.07 -2.96 5.89
C ALA A 74 2.67 -1.56 5.68
N TRP A 75 2.33 -0.61 6.55
CA TRP A 75 2.91 0.74 6.53
C TRP A 75 4.43 0.73 6.75
N ILE A 76 4.93 -0.06 7.71
CA ILE A 76 6.39 -0.21 7.91
C ILE A 76 7.05 -0.79 6.66
N GLY A 77 6.43 -1.79 6.03
CA GLY A 77 6.93 -2.39 4.80
C GLY A 77 7.00 -1.40 3.63
N ALA A 78 5.94 -0.60 3.44
CA ALA A 78 5.91 0.45 2.41
C ALA A 78 7.01 1.50 2.65
N MET A 79 7.15 2.00 3.87
CA MET A 79 8.20 2.96 4.21
C MET A 79 9.62 2.39 4.00
N GLN A 80 9.81 1.08 4.20
CA GLN A 80 11.07 0.40 3.89
C GLN A 80 11.33 0.30 2.38
N GLN A 81 10.30 0.04 1.57
CA GLN A 81 10.39 0.01 0.11
C GLN A 81 10.73 1.39 -0.46
N ASP A 82 10.20 2.44 0.14
CA ASP A 82 10.48 3.82 -0.23
C ASP A 82 11.86 4.30 0.23
N GLY A 83 12.64 3.47 0.93
CA GLY A 83 14.00 3.81 1.42
C GLY A 83 14.04 4.58 2.74
N HIS A 84 12.89 4.72 3.43
CA HIS A 84 12.75 5.51 4.66
C HIS A 84 12.28 4.62 5.83
N PRO A 85 13.10 3.66 6.29
CA PRO A 85 12.69 2.71 7.33
C PRO A 85 12.34 3.45 8.64
N PRO A 86 11.12 3.28 9.18
CA PRO A 86 10.71 4.00 10.38
C PRO A 86 11.42 3.44 11.62
N ASP A 87 12.01 4.35 12.41
CA ASP A 87 12.61 3.98 13.70
C ASP A 87 11.52 3.55 14.71
N ARG A 88 11.94 2.83 15.75
CA ARG A 88 11.11 2.42 16.89
C ARG A 88 10.24 3.55 17.42
N GLN A 89 10.76 4.77 17.56
CA GLN A 89 9.96 5.88 18.07
C GLN A 89 8.86 6.30 17.09
N ALA A 90 9.16 6.36 15.79
CA ALA A 90 8.17 6.64 14.76
C ALA A 90 7.05 5.60 14.74
N VAL A 91 7.38 4.32 14.91
CA VAL A 91 6.40 3.24 15.03
C VAL A 91 5.53 3.41 16.27
N LEU A 92 6.09 3.78 17.42
CA LEU A 92 5.33 4.02 18.66
C LEU A 92 4.37 5.20 18.52
N VAL A 93 4.81 6.29 17.90
CA VAL A 93 3.96 7.47 17.64
C VAL A 93 2.81 7.09 16.72
N LYS A 94 3.10 6.41 15.60
CA LYS A 94 2.08 5.99 14.64
C LYS A 94 1.08 5.01 15.27
N ALA A 95 1.55 4.05 16.05
CA ALA A 95 0.69 3.10 16.75
C ALA A 95 -0.17 3.77 17.82
N THR A 96 0.36 4.76 18.53
CA THR A 96 -0.41 5.55 19.52
C THR A 96 -1.47 6.41 18.83
N GLN A 97 -1.17 6.98 17.66
CA GLN A 97 -2.17 7.69 16.85
C GLN A 97 -3.31 6.78 16.42
N LEU A 98 -3.01 5.54 16.01
CA LEU A 98 -4.05 4.56 15.69
C LEU A 98 -4.85 4.14 16.93
N LEU A 99 -4.18 3.95 18.06
CA LEU A 99 -4.84 3.61 19.32
C LEU A 99 -5.86 4.66 19.74
N ARG A 100 -5.48 5.95 19.67
CA ARG A 100 -6.39 7.06 20.03
C ARG A 100 -7.64 7.13 19.14
N LYS A 101 -7.59 6.58 17.93
CA LYS A 101 -8.76 6.48 17.04
C LYS A 101 -9.71 5.35 17.43
N VAL A 102 -9.19 4.29 18.04
CA VAL A 102 -9.96 3.13 18.50
C VAL A 102 -10.48 3.34 19.92
N ASP A 103 -9.62 3.86 20.79
CA ASP A 103 -9.91 4.17 22.18
C ASP A 103 -9.21 5.48 22.58
N PRO A 104 -9.95 6.61 22.60
CA PRO A 104 -9.39 7.92 22.92
C PRO A 104 -8.89 8.05 24.37
N ALA A 105 -9.37 7.22 25.29
CA ALA A 105 -9.03 7.31 26.71
C ALA A 105 -7.75 6.54 27.07
N GLN A 106 -7.23 5.72 26.14
CA GLN A 106 -6.11 4.84 26.42
C GLN A 106 -4.76 5.58 26.41
N ALA A 107 -3.91 5.26 27.40
CA ALA A 107 -2.56 5.80 27.52
C ALA A 107 -1.67 5.44 26.32
N ALA A 108 -0.65 6.27 26.07
CA ALA A 108 0.30 6.08 24.99
C ALA A 108 1.04 4.73 25.08
N LEU A 109 1.35 4.15 23.92
CA LEU A 109 2.04 2.86 23.85
C LEU A 109 3.50 2.99 24.28
N THR A 110 3.96 2.05 25.10
CA THR A 110 5.30 2.06 25.67
C THR A 110 6.27 1.13 24.93
N SER A 111 7.54 1.17 25.33
CA SER A 111 8.60 0.27 24.85
C SER A 111 8.24 -1.21 24.93
N GLY A 112 7.53 -1.61 25.99
CA GLY A 112 7.07 -2.98 26.20
C GLY A 112 6.09 -3.43 25.14
N TRP A 113 5.21 -2.54 24.67
CA TRP A 113 4.29 -2.86 23.58
C TRP A 113 5.06 -3.12 22.27
N TYR A 114 6.00 -2.26 21.90
CA TYR A 114 6.80 -2.43 20.68
C TYR A 114 7.58 -3.75 20.67
N LYS A 115 8.16 -4.14 21.81
CA LYS A 115 8.87 -5.43 21.95
C LYS A 115 7.93 -6.61 21.66
N ARG A 116 6.71 -6.59 22.21
CA ARG A 116 5.71 -7.65 22.00
C ARG A 116 5.14 -7.64 20.58
N PHE A 117 4.90 -6.45 20.01
CA PHE A 117 4.50 -6.27 18.62
C PHE A 117 5.51 -6.93 17.67
N ARG A 118 6.81 -6.68 17.86
CA ARG A 118 7.85 -7.35 17.06
C ARG A 118 7.93 -8.86 17.27
N GLN A 119 7.70 -9.35 18.48
CA GLN A 119 7.64 -10.79 18.75
C GLN A 119 6.46 -11.46 18.05
N ARG A 120 5.33 -10.76 17.91
CA ARG A 120 4.16 -11.24 17.14
C ARG A 120 4.40 -11.21 15.64
N HIS A 121 5.19 -10.26 15.14
CA HIS A 121 5.45 -10.04 13.72
C HIS A 121 6.92 -10.30 13.36
N PRO A 122 7.36 -11.57 13.30
CA PRO A 122 8.76 -11.92 13.04
C PRO A 122 9.27 -11.46 11.66
N LYS A 123 8.37 -11.11 10.74
CA LYS A 123 8.70 -10.45 9.46
C LYS A 123 9.43 -9.11 9.68
N LEU A 124 9.15 -8.41 10.77
CA LEU A 124 9.80 -7.16 11.19
C LEU A 124 11.09 -7.44 12.00
N THR A 125 12.02 -8.16 11.39
CA THR A 125 13.34 -8.42 11.98
C THR A 125 14.26 -7.22 11.77
N ARG A 126 15.05 -6.86 12.80
CA ARG A 126 16.07 -5.82 12.69
C ARG A 126 17.20 -6.39 11.84
N ARG A 127 17.23 -6.05 10.54
CA ARG A 127 18.40 -6.31 9.71
C ARG A 127 19.44 -5.26 10.07
N MET A 128 20.54 -5.71 10.68
CA MET A 128 21.72 -4.87 10.80
C MET A 128 22.45 -4.92 9.45
N ALA A 129 22.94 -3.78 8.97
CA ALA A 129 23.82 -3.76 7.82
C ALA A 129 24.97 -4.72 8.12
N GLN A 130 25.18 -5.71 7.24
CA GLN A 130 26.34 -6.56 7.34
C GLN A 130 27.55 -5.74 6.87
N VAL A 131 28.65 -5.81 7.62
CA VAL A 131 29.94 -5.28 7.13
C VAL A 131 30.26 -6.05 5.86
N ILE A 132 30.25 -5.34 4.75
CA ILE A 132 30.56 -5.92 3.45
C ILE A 132 32.08 -6.09 3.39
N SER A 133 32.54 -7.24 2.88
CA SER A 133 33.98 -7.51 2.73
C SER A 133 34.65 -6.48 1.83
N HIS A 134 35.93 -6.19 2.10
CA HIS A 134 36.73 -5.23 1.32
C HIS A 134 36.70 -5.53 -0.18
N ALA A 135 36.65 -6.80 -0.59
CA ALA A 135 36.59 -7.19 -2.00
C ALA A 135 35.33 -6.68 -2.72
N ARG A 136 34.21 -6.53 -2.01
CA ARG A 136 32.96 -5.99 -2.58
C ARG A 136 32.89 -4.46 -2.51
N ASN A 137 33.67 -3.85 -1.62
CA ASN A 137 33.87 -2.40 -1.54
C ASN A 137 35.04 -1.93 -2.40
N TYR A 138 35.76 -2.84 -3.07
CA TYR A 138 36.84 -2.47 -3.96
C TYR A 138 36.26 -1.77 -5.18
N VAL A 139 36.56 -0.47 -5.28
CA VAL A 139 36.14 0.36 -6.40
C VAL A 139 37.24 0.26 -7.45
N ASP A 140 36.92 -0.34 -8.60
CA ASP A 140 37.78 -0.31 -9.77
C ASP A 140 37.61 1.01 -10.54
N LEU A 141 38.63 1.39 -11.31
CA LEU A 141 38.60 2.62 -12.12
C LEU A 141 37.38 2.63 -13.05
N ALA A 142 37.03 1.47 -13.63
CA ALA A 142 35.86 1.32 -14.49
C ALA A 142 34.52 1.59 -13.76
N ALA A 143 34.37 1.26 -12.47
CA ALA A 143 33.18 1.64 -11.70
C ALA A 143 33.10 3.15 -11.47
N VAL A 144 34.24 3.80 -11.24
CA VAL A 144 34.30 5.25 -11.10
C VAL A 144 33.90 5.92 -12.41
N GLU A 145 34.45 5.48 -13.53
CA GLU A 145 34.10 5.97 -14.87
C GLU A 145 32.61 5.80 -15.17
N ARG A 146 32.05 4.60 -14.96
CA ARG A 146 30.60 4.34 -15.13
C ARG A 146 29.74 5.26 -14.28
N LEU A 147 30.15 5.54 -13.04
CA LEU A 147 29.44 6.47 -12.16
C LEU A 147 29.46 7.89 -12.71
N PHE A 148 30.63 8.38 -13.14
CA PHE A 148 30.75 9.72 -13.73
C PHE A 148 29.93 9.85 -15.02
N GLU A 149 29.99 8.87 -15.91
CA GLU A 149 29.17 8.84 -17.13
C GLU A 149 27.68 8.88 -16.79
N THR A 150 27.24 8.09 -15.80
CA THR A 150 25.84 8.07 -15.37
C THR A 150 25.41 9.42 -14.78
N ILE A 151 26.27 10.08 -14.00
CA ILE A 151 25.98 11.42 -13.45
C ILE A 151 25.88 12.46 -14.57
N ILE A 152 26.81 12.44 -15.54
CA ILE A 152 26.78 13.36 -16.68
C ILE A 152 25.50 13.16 -17.50
N LEU A 153 25.16 11.92 -17.83
CA LEU A 153 23.94 11.58 -18.58
C LEU A 153 22.68 12.04 -17.83
N THR A 154 22.58 11.77 -16.52
CA THR A 154 21.41 12.17 -15.73
C THR A 154 21.27 13.69 -15.62
N LEU A 155 22.37 14.43 -15.44
CA LEU A 155 22.35 15.90 -15.45
C LEU A 155 21.97 16.47 -16.82
N ALA A 156 22.48 15.89 -17.91
CA ALA A 156 22.11 16.28 -19.26
C ALA A 156 20.61 16.06 -19.52
N LEU A 157 20.07 14.89 -19.13
CA LEU A 157 18.65 14.59 -19.23
C LEU A 157 17.79 15.56 -18.38
N LEU A 158 18.21 15.86 -17.15
CA LEU A 158 17.52 16.81 -16.28
C LEU A 158 17.53 18.23 -16.86
N SER A 159 18.66 18.67 -17.44
CA SER A 159 18.78 19.94 -18.16
C SER A 159 17.80 20.00 -19.34
N MET A 160 17.75 18.95 -20.17
CA MET A 160 16.80 18.85 -21.28
C MET A 160 15.34 18.94 -20.79
N VAL A 161 15.00 18.19 -19.73
CA VAL A 161 13.65 18.24 -19.15
C VAL A 161 13.30 19.64 -18.65
N ASN A 162 14.22 20.34 -17.99
CA ASN A 162 14.00 21.70 -17.51
C ASN A 162 13.78 22.69 -18.66
N LYS A 163 14.59 22.60 -19.72
CA LYS A 163 14.42 23.42 -20.93
C LYS A 163 13.04 23.23 -21.56
N THR A 164 12.56 21.97 -21.67
CA THR A 164 11.20 21.72 -22.18
C THR A 164 10.11 22.28 -21.26
N LYS A 165 10.33 22.39 -19.95
CA LYS A 165 9.36 23.01 -19.04
C LYS A 165 9.30 24.52 -19.26
N GLU A 166 10.46 25.16 -19.44
CA GLU A 166 10.55 26.59 -19.78
C GLU A 166 9.86 26.88 -21.12
N ASP A 167 10.11 26.07 -22.15
CA ASP A 167 9.49 26.21 -23.47
C ASP A 167 7.95 26.08 -23.39
N ARG A 168 7.44 25.10 -22.64
CA ARG A 168 5.99 24.93 -22.41
C ARG A 168 5.41 26.14 -21.65
N ALA A 169 6.13 26.69 -20.68
CA ALA A 169 5.70 27.86 -19.93
C ALA A 169 5.70 29.13 -20.81
N ALA A 170 6.69 29.29 -21.68
CA ALA A 170 6.74 30.38 -22.66
C ALA A 170 5.58 30.29 -23.66
N ALA A 171 5.29 29.09 -24.18
CA ALA A 171 4.15 28.84 -25.07
C ALA A 171 2.81 29.15 -24.38
N ALA A 172 2.66 28.80 -23.09
CA ALA A 172 1.47 29.13 -22.30
C ALA A 172 1.30 30.65 -22.12
N LYS A 173 2.38 31.38 -21.83
CA LYS A 173 2.37 32.86 -21.72
C LYS A 173 1.99 33.52 -23.04
N LEU A 174 2.55 33.06 -24.16
CA LEU A 174 2.21 33.56 -25.49
C LEU A 174 0.74 33.28 -25.85
N ARG A 175 0.22 32.09 -25.54
CA ARG A 175 -1.19 31.75 -25.74
C ARG A 175 -2.12 32.64 -24.89
N ALA A 176 -1.75 32.93 -23.64
CA ALA A 176 -2.52 33.81 -22.77
C ALA A 176 -2.54 35.27 -23.28
N SER A 177 -1.40 35.80 -23.72
CA SER A 177 -1.31 37.16 -24.27
C SER A 177 -2.10 37.32 -25.57
N LEU A 178 -2.07 36.32 -26.45
CA LEU A 178 -2.90 36.28 -27.66
C LEU A 178 -4.40 36.23 -27.32
N ARG A 179 -4.80 35.53 -26.26
CA ARG A 179 -6.19 35.47 -25.80
C ARG A 179 -6.67 36.82 -25.26
N ILE A 180 -5.81 37.55 -24.55
CA ILE A 180 -6.10 38.92 -24.08
C ILE A 180 -6.22 39.89 -25.27
N LYS A 181 -5.33 39.81 -26.27
CA LYS A 181 -5.45 40.61 -27.51
C LYS A 181 -6.75 40.33 -28.26
N ARG A 182 -7.12 39.04 -28.43
CA ARG A 182 -8.40 38.64 -29.02
C ARG A 182 -9.62 39.18 -28.26
N GLY A 183 -9.56 39.26 -26.92
CA GLY A 183 -10.63 39.84 -26.11
C GLY A 183 -10.70 41.38 -26.18
N LYS A 184 -9.60 42.05 -26.55
CA LYS A 184 -9.56 43.51 -26.78
C LYS A 184 -10.00 43.89 -28.20
N ASP A 185 -9.65 43.07 -29.19
CA ASP A 185 -10.03 43.26 -30.60
C ASP A 185 -11.40 42.67 -30.95
N SER A 186 -12.06 41.96 -30.04
CA SER A 186 -13.44 41.54 -30.23
C SER A 186 -14.39 42.73 -30.05
N LYS A 187 -14.42 43.63 -31.04
CA LYS A 187 -15.69 44.27 -31.38
C LYS A 187 -16.64 43.10 -31.66
N LYS A 188 -17.65 42.92 -30.81
CA LYS A 188 -18.71 41.93 -31.01
C LYS A 188 -19.14 42.08 -32.47
N LEU A 189 -18.83 41.09 -33.32
CA LEU A 189 -19.24 41.10 -34.73
C LEU A 189 -20.76 41.00 -34.74
N THR A 190 -21.43 42.14 -34.58
CA THR A 190 -22.86 42.26 -34.73
C THR A 190 -23.11 42.23 -36.22
N LEU A 191 -23.50 41.05 -36.72
CA LEU A 191 -24.04 40.92 -38.06
C LEU A 191 -25.16 41.95 -38.23
N SER A 192 -25.13 42.71 -39.32
CA SER A 192 -26.19 43.66 -39.63
C SER A 192 -27.54 42.94 -39.71
N LYS A 193 -28.66 43.66 -39.54
CA LYS A 193 -30.00 43.07 -39.64
C LYS A 193 -30.21 42.34 -40.98
N THR A 194 -29.61 42.85 -42.05
CA THR A 194 -29.58 42.19 -43.36
C THR A 194 -28.77 40.90 -43.32
N ALA A 195 -27.56 40.90 -42.75
CA ALA A 195 -26.74 39.69 -42.62
C ALA A 195 -27.39 38.59 -41.76
N LEU A 196 -28.13 38.96 -40.71
CA LEU A 196 -28.92 38.01 -39.90
C LEU A 196 -30.10 37.43 -40.68
N LYS A 197 -30.79 38.21 -41.51
CA LYS A 197 -31.85 37.72 -42.40
C LYS A 197 -31.29 36.74 -43.44
N TRP A 198 -30.14 37.06 -44.04
CA TRP A 198 -29.46 36.16 -44.97
C TRP A 198 -28.97 34.88 -44.28
N ALA A 199 -28.45 34.95 -43.05
CA ALA A 199 -28.05 33.76 -42.29
C ALA A 199 -29.25 32.86 -41.92
N SER A 200 -30.38 33.46 -41.54
CA SER A 200 -31.64 32.76 -41.29
C SER A 200 -32.18 32.07 -42.55
N PHE A 201 -32.18 32.80 -43.67
CA PHE A 201 -32.61 32.29 -44.98
C PHE A 201 -31.70 31.16 -45.48
N ALA A 202 -30.39 31.30 -45.29
CA ALA A 202 -29.41 30.26 -45.61
C ALA A 202 -29.61 28.99 -44.77
N ALA A 203 -29.93 29.14 -43.47
CA ALA A 203 -30.23 28.01 -42.60
C ALA A 203 -31.54 27.29 -42.95
N THR A 204 -32.56 28.03 -43.40
CA THR A 204 -33.82 27.43 -43.89
C THR A 204 -33.64 26.68 -45.21
N LEU A 205 -32.67 27.09 -46.03
CA LEU A 205 -32.30 26.43 -47.28
C LEU A 205 -31.17 25.38 -47.14
N GLY A 206 -30.71 25.08 -45.92
CA GLY A 206 -29.68 24.06 -45.67
C GLY A 206 -28.28 24.41 -46.17
N LEU A 207 -28.00 25.68 -46.44
CA LEU A 207 -26.72 26.18 -46.94
C LEU A 207 -25.71 26.30 -45.79
N MET A 208 -24.61 25.54 -45.86
CA MET A 208 -23.55 25.56 -44.84
C MET A 208 -22.31 26.32 -45.36
N PRO A 209 -21.78 27.31 -44.61
CA PRO A 209 -20.57 28.01 -45.03
C PRO A 209 -19.32 27.17 -44.74
N LEU A 210 -18.41 27.08 -45.71
CA LEU A 210 -17.08 26.49 -45.52
C LEU A 210 -16.08 27.49 -44.88
N PRO A 211 -14.94 27.02 -44.33
CA PRO A 211 -14.00 27.84 -43.55
C PRO A 211 -13.37 29.01 -44.32
N ASP A 212 -13.48 29.01 -45.64
CA ASP A 212 -12.94 29.96 -46.62
C ASP A 212 -14.00 30.92 -47.19
N GLY A 213 -15.28 30.79 -46.77
CA GLY A 213 -16.30 31.83 -46.99
C GLY A 213 -17.12 31.73 -48.28
N GLN A 214 -17.12 30.61 -49.00
CA GLN A 214 -18.04 30.35 -50.12
C GLN A 214 -19.25 29.47 -49.71
N ILE A 215 -20.36 29.55 -50.45
CA ILE A 215 -21.65 28.88 -50.17
C ILE A 215 -22.02 27.94 -51.33
N ARG A 216 -22.42 26.69 -51.05
CA ARG A 216 -22.98 25.72 -52.03
C ARG A 216 -24.39 25.28 -51.66
N SER A 217 -25.25 25.12 -52.67
CA SER A 217 -26.62 24.59 -52.58
C SER A 217 -26.61 23.07 -52.37
N THR A 218 -27.25 22.60 -51.30
CA THR A 218 -27.55 21.18 -51.05
C THR A 218 -28.88 20.84 -51.70
N SER A 219 -28.87 20.70 -53.02
CA SER A 219 -29.97 20.05 -53.74
C SER A 219 -29.37 19.17 -54.81
N GLU A 220 -29.17 17.91 -54.47
CA GLU A 220 -29.40 16.79 -55.38
C GLU A 220 -29.56 15.51 -54.56
N GLU A 221 -30.79 14.99 -54.59
CA GLU A 221 -31.16 13.65 -54.17
C GLU A 221 -30.48 12.58 -55.04
N VAL A 222 -30.24 11.43 -54.42
CA VAL A 222 -29.99 10.15 -55.09
C VAL A 222 -31.21 9.74 -55.91
N VAL A 223 -31.10 9.58 -57.25
CA VAL A 223 -31.83 8.56 -58.05
C VAL A 223 -31.07 8.23 -59.36
N VAL A 224 -30.89 6.90 -59.58
CA VAL A 224 -30.28 6.10 -60.68
C VAL A 224 -28.77 6.12 -60.84
#